data_AF-A0A3S3QCL8-F1
#
_entry.id   AF-A0A3S3QCL8-F1
#
_cell.length_a   1.000
_cell.length_b   1.000
_cell.length_c   1.000
_cell.angle_alpha   90.00
_cell.angle_beta   90.00
_cell.angle_gamma   90.00
#
_symmetry.space_group_name_H-M   'P 1'
#
loop_
_entity.id
_entity.type
_entity.pdbx_description
1 polymer ?
#
loop_
_entity_poly.entity_id
_entity_poly.type
_entity_poly.pdbx_seq_one_letter_code
_entity_poly.pdbx_strand_id
1 'polypeptide(L)'
;MRLHPDIPPGPLHEKWDNCRFSNTLVNPANRRKYEIIVVGTGLAGASAAASLAELGYNVKSFCIQDSPRRAHSIAAQGGINAAKNYQNDSDSVFRLFYDTIKGGDFRSREANVYRLAQISNAIIDHCAAQGVPFAREYGGTLANRSFGGAQVSRTFYARGQTGQQLLLGAYSSLMRQVAAGKVTIYSRREMMDVVVVDGQARGIIVRNLLTGELERYSANAVVLATGGYGNAFYLSTNAMASNVTAAWRAHKRGAGFANPCFVQIHPTCIPVHGDYQSKLTLMSESLRNDGRVWVPKKTNDL
;
A
#
# COMPACT_ATOMS: atom_id res chain seq x y z
N MET A 1 20.68 11.94 -14.02
CA MET A 1 19.54 11.02 -14.25
C MET A 1 18.36 11.84 -14.76
N ARG A 2 17.84 11.55 -15.96
CA ARG A 2 16.61 12.19 -16.45
C ARG A 2 15.42 11.33 -16.02
N LEU A 3 14.57 11.84 -15.14
CA LEU A 3 13.38 11.11 -14.67
C LEU A 3 12.28 11.28 -15.72
N HIS A 4 12.00 10.21 -16.46
CA HIS A 4 10.84 10.14 -17.35
C HIS A 4 9.67 9.54 -16.56
N PRO A 5 8.55 10.26 -16.39
CA PRO A 5 7.43 9.77 -15.59
C PRO A 5 6.51 8.79 -16.34
N ASP A 6 6.76 8.56 -17.64
CA ASP A 6 6.01 7.68 -18.54
C ASP A 6 4.48 7.85 -18.42
N ILE A 7 4.03 9.10 -18.33
CA ILE A 7 2.61 9.44 -18.22
C ILE A 7 1.93 9.16 -19.56
N PRO A 8 0.81 8.41 -19.59
CA PRO A 8 0.09 8.15 -20.82
C PRO A 8 -0.39 9.45 -21.52
N PRO A 9 -0.42 9.48 -22.86
CA PRO A 9 -0.91 10.61 -23.63
C PRO A 9 -2.44 10.79 -23.49
N GLY A 10 -2.96 11.92 -23.98
CA GLY A 10 -4.40 12.21 -24.04
C GLY A 10 -4.98 12.95 -22.82
N PRO A 11 -6.30 13.24 -22.83
CA PRO A 11 -7.00 13.93 -21.76
C PRO A 11 -6.92 13.18 -20.43
N LEU A 12 -6.83 13.90 -19.31
CA LEU A 12 -6.62 13.34 -17.96
C LEU A 12 -7.54 12.14 -17.65
N HIS A 13 -8.83 12.27 -17.99
CA HIS A 13 -9.84 11.28 -17.66
C HIS A 13 -9.76 10.00 -18.51
N GLU A 14 -9.10 10.05 -19.66
CA GLU A 14 -8.94 8.93 -20.59
C GLU A 14 -7.55 8.28 -20.53
N LYS A 15 -6.53 9.00 -20.00
CA LYS A 15 -5.12 8.59 -20.00
C LYS A 15 -4.90 7.11 -19.70
N TRP A 16 -5.49 6.61 -18.61
CA TRP A 16 -5.25 5.25 -18.15
C TRP A 16 -6.10 4.18 -18.84
N ASP A 17 -7.24 4.57 -19.41
CA ASP A 17 -8.02 3.69 -20.25
C ASP A 17 -7.34 3.50 -21.60
N ASN A 18 -6.83 4.59 -22.18
CA ASN A 18 -5.99 4.55 -23.37
C ASN A 18 -4.73 3.72 -23.13
N CYS A 19 -4.02 3.93 -22.02
CA CYS A 19 -2.86 3.11 -21.63
C CYS A 19 -3.20 1.62 -21.56
N ARG A 20 -4.31 1.26 -20.90
CA ARG A 20 -4.75 -0.13 -20.78
C ARG A 20 -5.06 -0.76 -22.13
N PHE A 21 -5.64 0.01 -23.07
CA PHE A 21 -5.91 -0.46 -24.44
C PHE A 21 -4.64 -0.61 -25.27
N SER A 22 -3.71 0.35 -25.19
CA SER A 22 -2.50 0.39 -26.01
C SER A 22 -1.37 -0.54 -25.52
N ASN A 23 -1.44 -1.00 -24.27
CA ASN A 23 -0.38 -1.83 -23.69
C ASN A 23 -0.25 -3.18 -24.40
N THR A 24 0.99 -3.55 -24.71
CA THR A 24 1.30 -4.88 -25.26
C THR A 24 0.91 -5.98 -24.27
N LEU A 25 0.06 -6.90 -24.72
CA LEU A 25 -0.42 -8.00 -23.89
C LEU A 25 0.49 -9.21 -24.00
N VAL A 26 0.78 -9.83 -22.86
CA VAL A 26 1.36 -11.17 -22.81
C VAL A 26 0.23 -12.18 -22.90
N ASN A 27 0.25 -13.03 -23.94
CA ASN A 27 -0.72 -14.12 -24.12
C ASN A 27 -0.77 -14.99 -22.83
N PRO A 28 -1.97 -15.32 -22.30
CA PRO A 28 -2.12 -16.15 -21.10
C PRO A 28 -1.27 -17.42 -21.07
N ALA A 29 -1.15 -18.14 -22.20
CA ALA A 29 -0.36 -19.37 -22.30
C ALA A 29 1.16 -19.15 -22.13
N ASN A 30 1.63 -17.94 -22.43
CA ASN A 30 3.04 -17.56 -22.30
C ASN A 30 3.39 -17.01 -20.91
N ARG A 31 2.41 -16.57 -20.10
CA ARG A 31 2.68 -15.94 -18.79
C ARG A 31 3.45 -16.85 -17.83
N ARG A 32 3.19 -18.16 -17.88
CA ARG A 32 3.91 -19.18 -17.09
C ARG A 32 5.41 -19.29 -17.38
N LYS A 33 5.90 -18.72 -18.47
CA LYS A 33 7.32 -18.69 -18.83
C LYS A 33 8.08 -17.57 -18.12
N TYR A 34 7.38 -16.65 -17.47
CA TYR A 34 7.98 -15.52 -16.79
C TYR A 34 7.88 -15.66 -15.28
N GLU A 35 8.95 -15.26 -14.61
CA GLU A 35 9.05 -15.21 -13.16
C GLU A 35 9.08 -13.77 -12.68
N ILE A 36 8.36 -13.48 -11.59
CA ILE A 36 8.29 -12.16 -10.97
C ILE A 36 8.67 -12.28 -9.50
N ILE A 37 9.54 -11.37 -9.04
CA ILE A 37 9.86 -11.23 -7.63
C ILE A 37 9.04 -10.10 -7.05
N VAL A 38 8.40 -10.33 -5.91
CA VAL A 38 7.72 -9.30 -5.12
C VAL A 38 8.36 -9.25 -3.74
N VAL A 39 8.91 -8.10 -3.37
CA VAL A 39 9.54 -7.89 -2.06
C VAL A 39 8.60 -7.06 -1.19
N GLY A 40 8.13 -7.66 -0.10
CA GLY A 40 7.15 -7.11 0.83
C GLY A 40 5.78 -7.76 0.68
N THR A 41 5.12 -8.01 1.81
CA THR A 41 3.81 -8.70 1.89
C THR A 41 2.74 -7.85 2.58
N GLY A 42 2.92 -6.52 2.60
CA GLY A 42 1.84 -5.59 2.96
C GLY A 42 0.73 -5.60 1.91
N LEU A 43 -0.27 -4.72 2.06
CA LEU A 43 -1.40 -4.64 1.11
C LEU A 43 -0.93 -4.58 -0.34
N ALA A 44 0.00 -3.68 -0.66
CA ALA A 44 0.52 -3.54 -2.03
C ALA A 44 1.19 -4.83 -2.54
N GLY A 45 2.07 -5.44 -1.74
CA GLY A 45 2.84 -6.62 -2.16
C GLY A 45 2.01 -7.90 -2.22
N ALA A 46 1.15 -8.14 -1.22
CA ALA A 46 0.26 -9.29 -1.21
C ALA A 46 -0.78 -9.22 -2.35
N SER A 47 -1.39 -8.05 -2.58
CA SER A 47 -2.31 -7.86 -3.70
C SER A 47 -1.59 -8.00 -5.04
N ALA A 48 -0.40 -7.40 -5.22
CA ALA A 48 0.36 -7.55 -6.46
C ALA A 48 0.75 -9.00 -6.73
N ALA A 49 1.28 -9.71 -5.75
CA ALA A 49 1.66 -11.12 -5.89
C ALA A 49 0.45 -12.01 -6.21
N ALA A 50 -0.68 -11.82 -5.53
CA ALA A 50 -1.91 -12.56 -5.81
C ALA A 50 -2.44 -12.30 -7.21
N SER A 51 -2.58 -11.03 -7.62
CA SER A 51 -3.10 -10.67 -8.94
C SER A 51 -2.17 -11.12 -10.07
N LEU A 52 -0.85 -11.00 -9.93
CA LEU A 52 0.10 -11.48 -10.94
C LEU A 52 0.06 -13.01 -11.07
N ALA A 53 -0.05 -13.73 -9.96
CA ALA A 53 -0.20 -15.18 -9.98
C ALA A 53 -1.53 -15.61 -10.62
N GLU A 54 -2.63 -14.90 -10.36
CA GLU A 54 -3.94 -15.13 -11.00
C GLU A 54 -3.92 -14.91 -12.50
N LEU A 55 -3.12 -13.95 -12.97
CA LEU A 55 -2.88 -13.76 -14.40
C LEU A 55 -2.12 -14.93 -15.02
N GLY A 56 -1.43 -15.76 -14.24
CA GLY A 56 -0.73 -16.98 -14.68
C GLY A 56 0.80 -16.93 -14.59
N TYR A 57 1.37 -15.86 -14.02
CA TYR A 57 2.82 -15.73 -13.78
C TYR A 57 3.28 -16.57 -12.59
N ASN A 58 4.56 -16.95 -12.58
CA ASN A 58 5.17 -17.56 -11.39
C ASN A 58 5.76 -16.45 -10.51
N VAL A 59 5.41 -16.45 -9.22
CA VAL A 59 5.78 -15.36 -8.31
C VAL A 59 6.59 -15.87 -7.13
N LYS A 60 7.74 -15.23 -6.86
CA LYS A 60 8.54 -15.43 -5.65
C LYS A 60 8.30 -14.23 -4.72
N SER A 61 7.63 -14.45 -3.60
CA SER A 61 7.23 -13.39 -2.65
C SER A 61 8.11 -13.42 -1.41
N PHE A 62 8.76 -12.31 -1.09
CA PHE A 62 9.74 -12.21 0.00
C PHE A 62 9.26 -11.30 1.11
N CYS A 63 9.51 -11.67 2.37
CA CYS A 63 9.29 -10.77 3.50
C CYS A 63 10.27 -11.04 4.66
N ILE A 64 10.54 -9.99 5.44
CA ILE A 64 11.38 -10.07 6.63
C ILE A 64 10.64 -10.62 7.85
N GLN A 65 9.31 -10.52 7.84
CA GLN A 65 8.46 -11.07 8.88
C GLN A 65 8.49 -12.61 8.86
N ASP A 66 8.19 -13.23 9.99
CA ASP A 66 7.90 -14.65 10.13
C ASP A 66 6.66 -15.06 9.34
N SER A 67 5.68 -14.17 9.25
CA SER A 67 4.43 -14.43 8.55
C SER A 67 4.05 -13.23 7.67
N PRO A 68 3.59 -13.47 6.43
CA PRO A 68 3.16 -12.40 5.52
C PRO A 68 2.09 -11.46 6.10
N ARG A 69 1.25 -11.98 7.01
CA ARG A 69 0.18 -11.24 7.70
C ARG A 69 0.66 -10.18 8.70
N ARG A 70 1.96 -10.13 9.01
CA ARG A 70 2.52 -9.20 10.02
C ARG A 70 3.09 -7.91 9.42
N ALA A 71 2.85 -7.66 8.14
CA ALA A 71 3.20 -6.39 7.52
C ALA A 71 2.46 -5.21 8.17
N HIS A 72 3.07 -4.02 8.16
CA HIS A 72 2.57 -2.86 8.91
C HIS A 72 1.16 -2.42 8.51
N SER A 73 0.70 -2.77 7.30
CA SER A 73 -0.68 -2.53 6.85
C SER A 73 -1.75 -3.03 7.83
N ILE A 74 -1.45 -4.06 8.63
CA ILE A 74 -2.37 -4.57 9.67
C ILE A 74 -2.76 -3.52 10.71
N ALA A 75 -1.90 -2.51 10.93
CA ALA A 75 -2.07 -1.51 11.97
C ALA A 75 -2.96 -0.32 11.56
N ALA A 76 -3.40 -0.25 10.30
CA ALA A 76 -4.30 0.81 9.85
C ALA A 76 -5.68 0.67 10.50
N GLN A 77 -6.22 1.78 11.02
CA GLN A 77 -7.50 1.79 11.73
C GLN A 77 -8.58 2.56 10.95
N GLY A 78 -8.20 3.74 10.42
CA GLY A 78 -9.09 4.75 9.87
C GLY A 78 -10.05 4.25 8.78
N GLY A 79 -9.53 3.66 7.72
CA GLY A 79 -10.37 3.23 6.61
C GLY A 79 -9.65 3.35 5.28
N ILE A 80 -10.41 3.19 4.20
CA ILE A 80 -9.98 3.35 2.82
C ILE A 80 -10.96 4.27 2.09
N ASN A 81 -10.43 5.30 1.41
CA ASN A 81 -11.24 6.23 0.65
C ASN A 81 -11.57 5.68 -0.73
N ALA A 82 -12.82 5.82 -1.16
CA ALA A 82 -13.21 5.55 -2.54
C ALA A 82 -14.39 6.43 -2.96
N ALA A 83 -14.41 6.83 -4.23
CA ALA A 83 -15.46 7.66 -4.82
C ALA A 83 -16.80 6.93 -5.05
N LYS A 84 -17.14 5.97 -4.18
CA LYS A 84 -18.31 5.11 -4.32
C LYS A 84 -19.45 5.64 -3.47
N ASN A 85 -20.42 6.26 -4.15
CA ASN A 85 -21.50 7.01 -3.53
C ASN A 85 -22.73 6.12 -3.25
N TYR A 86 -22.78 5.51 -2.06
CA TYR A 86 -23.97 4.79 -1.59
C TYR A 86 -24.99 5.70 -0.90
N GLN A 87 -24.54 6.82 -0.33
CA GLN A 87 -25.33 7.69 0.54
C GLN A 87 -25.92 8.91 -0.20
N ASN A 88 -25.77 8.96 -1.52
CA ASN A 88 -26.19 10.05 -2.39
C ASN A 88 -25.65 11.44 -2.00
N ASP A 89 -24.42 11.52 -1.47
CA ASP A 89 -23.74 12.75 -1.06
C ASP A 89 -23.06 13.51 -2.21
N SER A 90 -23.47 13.22 -3.45
CA SER A 90 -22.87 13.71 -4.70
C SER A 90 -21.36 13.48 -4.83
N ASP A 91 -20.80 12.42 -4.21
CA ASP A 91 -19.42 12.03 -4.43
C ASP A 91 -19.15 11.58 -5.89
N SER A 92 -17.93 11.80 -6.36
CA SER A 92 -17.52 11.46 -7.72
C SER A 92 -16.02 11.22 -7.82
N VAL A 93 -15.59 10.53 -8.88
CA VAL A 93 -14.17 10.31 -9.20
C VAL A 93 -13.41 11.64 -9.22
N PHE A 94 -13.99 12.68 -9.83
CA PHE A 94 -13.34 13.98 -9.93
C PHE A 94 -13.23 14.69 -8.57
N ARG A 95 -14.21 14.54 -7.67
CA ARG A 95 -14.11 15.09 -6.30
C ARG A 95 -12.99 14.43 -5.51
N LEU A 96 -12.89 13.10 -5.54
CA LEU A 96 -11.78 12.39 -4.88
C LEU A 96 -10.42 12.77 -5.47
N PHE A 97 -10.35 12.89 -6.80
CA PHE A 97 -9.15 13.40 -7.49
C PHE A 97 -8.77 14.80 -7.00
N TYR A 98 -9.72 15.74 -7.02
CA TYR A 98 -9.51 17.13 -6.63
C TYR A 98 -9.04 17.27 -5.18
N ASP A 99 -9.72 16.59 -4.25
CA ASP A 99 -9.35 16.60 -2.82
C ASP A 99 -7.94 16.02 -2.61
N THR A 100 -7.56 15.00 -3.38
CA THR A 100 -6.23 14.38 -3.29
C THR A 100 -5.14 15.30 -3.86
N ILE A 101 -5.41 16.03 -4.94
CA ILE A 101 -4.47 17.03 -5.50
C ILE A 101 -4.29 18.20 -4.54
N LYS A 102 -5.39 18.76 -4.04
CA LYS A 102 -5.37 19.83 -3.05
C LYS A 102 -4.67 19.40 -1.76
N GLY A 103 -4.97 18.21 -1.24
CA GLY A 103 -4.34 17.65 -0.04
C GLY A 103 -2.86 17.32 -0.22
N GLY A 104 -2.43 17.02 -1.45
CA GLY A 104 -1.02 16.88 -1.82
C GLY A 104 -0.31 18.22 -2.08
N ASP A 105 -0.94 19.34 -1.76
CA ASP A 105 -0.47 20.70 -2.02
C ASP A 105 0.05 20.87 -3.46
N PHE A 106 -0.75 20.37 -4.42
CA PHE A 106 -0.51 20.40 -5.86
C PHE A 106 0.83 19.79 -6.34
N ARG A 107 1.50 18.98 -5.50
CA ARG A 107 2.77 18.31 -5.83
C ARG A 107 2.61 16.86 -6.31
N SER A 108 1.42 16.31 -6.13
CA SER A 108 1.08 14.97 -6.59
C SER A 108 0.99 14.90 -8.12
N ARG A 109 1.39 13.77 -8.70
CA ARG A 109 1.28 13.54 -10.16
C ARG A 109 -0.18 13.35 -10.55
N GLU A 110 -0.77 14.33 -11.22
CA GLU A 110 -2.19 14.38 -11.57
C GLU A 110 -2.70 13.11 -12.25
N ALA A 111 -2.00 12.62 -13.26
CA ALA A 111 -2.39 11.39 -13.96
C ALA A 111 -2.53 10.21 -12.99
N ASN A 112 -1.57 10.01 -12.08
CA ASN A 112 -1.60 8.89 -11.13
C ASN A 112 -2.69 9.06 -10.07
N VAL A 113 -2.92 10.30 -9.62
CA VAL A 113 -4.00 10.61 -8.68
C VAL A 113 -5.36 10.37 -9.31
N TYR A 114 -5.55 10.74 -10.58
CA TYR A 114 -6.77 10.45 -11.30
C TYR A 114 -6.99 8.94 -11.42
N ARG A 115 -5.94 8.17 -11.72
CA ARG A 115 -6.03 6.70 -11.74
C ARG A 115 -6.47 6.14 -10.40
N LEU A 116 -5.91 6.62 -9.30
CA LEU A 116 -6.27 6.21 -7.95
C LEU A 116 -7.76 6.43 -7.70
N ALA A 117 -8.27 7.62 -8.04
CA ALA A 117 -9.68 7.93 -7.88
C ALA A 117 -10.58 7.09 -8.81
N GLN A 118 -10.15 6.85 -10.05
CA GLN A 118 -10.89 6.05 -11.03
C GLN A 118 -11.04 4.59 -10.58
N ILE A 119 -9.96 3.98 -10.05
CA ILE A 119 -9.94 2.57 -9.68
C ILE A 119 -10.48 2.30 -8.26
N SER A 120 -10.63 3.34 -7.42
CA SER A 120 -11.02 3.16 -6.01
C SER A 120 -12.33 2.40 -5.84
N ASN A 121 -13.29 2.60 -6.74
CA ASN A 121 -14.60 1.95 -6.64
C ASN A 121 -14.49 0.44 -6.88
N ALA A 122 -13.70 0.04 -7.89
CA ALA A 122 -13.40 -1.36 -8.15
C ALA A 122 -12.58 -2.02 -7.03
N ILE A 123 -11.74 -1.25 -6.33
CA ILE A 123 -11.00 -1.75 -5.16
C ILE A 123 -11.96 -2.09 -4.01
N ILE A 124 -12.96 -1.24 -3.73
CA ILE A 124 -13.98 -1.54 -2.71
C ILE A 124 -14.74 -2.81 -3.06
N ASP A 125 -15.16 -2.96 -4.32
CA ASP A 125 -15.86 -4.15 -4.79
C ASP A 125 -15.00 -5.41 -4.68
N HIS A 126 -13.73 -5.30 -5.04
CA HIS A 126 -12.76 -6.39 -4.90
C HIS A 126 -12.57 -6.80 -3.44
N CYS A 127 -12.39 -5.84 -2.53
CA CYS A 127 -12.26 -6.11 -1.10
C CYS A 127 -13.54 -6.73 -0.52
N ALA A 128 -14.71 -6.25 -0.90
CA ALA A 128 -15.99 -6.85 -0.49
C ALA A 128 -16.11 -8.29 -0.99
N ALA A 129 -15.74 -8.56 -2.25
CA ALA A 129 -15.73 -9.90 -2.83
C ALA A 129 -14.70 -10.85 -2.18
N GLN A 130 -13.59 -10.31 -1.65
CA GLN A 130 -12.63 -11.05 -0.82
C GLN A 130 -13.15 -11.37 0.58
N GLY A 131 -14.35 -10.90 0.94
CA GLY A 131 -14.94 -11.11 2.25
C GLY A 131 -14.46 -10.12 3.31
N VAL A 132 -13.89 -8.98 2.93
CA VAL A 132 -13.55 -7.91 3.89
C VAL A 132 -14.85 -7.42 4.54
N PRO A 133 -15.00 -7.53 5.89
CA PRO A 133 -16.23 -7.18 6.59
C PRO A 133 -16.32 -5.66 6.81
N PHE A 134 -16.52 -4.91 5.72
CA PHE A 134 -16.85 -3.50 5.81
C PHE A 134 -18.14 -3.29 6.61
N ALA A 135 -18.19 -2.17 7.33
CA ALA A 135 -19.39 -1.72 8.01
C ALA A 135 -20.54 -1.58 7.00
N ARG A 136 -21.76 -1.87 7.46
CA ARG A 136 -22.97 -1.83 6.64
C ARG A 136 -24.04 -1.02 7.33
N GLU A 137 -24.84 -0.36 6.52
CA GLU A 137 -26.12 0.20 6.95
C GLU A 137 -27.14 -0.92 7.19
N TYR A 138 -28.24 -0.59 7.86
CA TYR A 138 -29.34 -1.54 8.09
C TYR A 138 -29.87 -2.15 6.78
N GLY A 139 -29.92 -1.36 5.71
CA GLY A 139 -30.31 -1.81 4.36
C GLY A 139 -29.29 -2.72 3.66
N GLY A 140 -28.16 -3.04 4.29
CA GLY A 140 -27.15 -3.95 3.76
C GLY A 140 -26.14 -3.32 2.81
N THR A 141 -26.29 -2.05 2.42
CA THR A 141 -25.26 -1.31 1.68
C THR A 141 -24.04 -1.04 2.57
N LEU A 142 -22.88 -0.78 1.94
CA LEU A 142 -21.68 -0.42 2.68
C LEU A 142 -21.81 0.97 3.31
N ALA A 143 -21.40 1.08 4.56
CA ALA A 143 -21.40 2.32 5.31
C ALA A 143 -20.09 3.08 5.13
N ASN A 144 -20.20 4.41 5.06
CA ASN A 144 -19.06 5.32 4.97
C ASN A 144 -19.05 6.26 6.17
N ARG A 145 -17.89 6.82 6.47
CA ARG A 145 -17.74 7.88 7.48
C ARG A 145 -16.97 9.07 6.96
N SER A 146 -17.11 10.21 7.64
CA SER A 146 -16.23 11.36 7.45
C SER A 146 -14.84 11.05 8.00
N PHE A 147 -13.79 11.47 7.28
CA PHE A 147 -12.39 11.27 7.67
C PHE A 147 -11.49 12.29 6.96
N GLY A 148 -10.49 12.83 7.66
CA GLY A 148 -9.36 13.55 7.04
C GLY A 148 -9.73 14.83 6.28
N GLY A 149 -10.67 15.64 6.78
CA GLY A 149 -11.03 16.94 6.20
C GLY A 149 -11.72 16.87 4.83
N ALA A 150 -12.16 15.69 4.39
CA ALA A 150 -12.96 15.53 3.17
C ALA A 150 -14.35 16.15 3.33
N GLN A 151 -14.88 16.72 2.24
CA GLN A 151 -16.21 17.35 2.23
C GLN A 151 -17.38 16.35 2.23
N VAL A 152 -17.10 15.09 1.86
CA VAL A 152 -18.11 14.04 1.71
C VAL A 152 -17.69 12.77 2.46
N SER A 153 -18.66 11.91 2.77
CA SER A 153 -18.42 10.69 3.55
C SER A 153 -18.03 9.55 2.62
N ARG A 154 -16.73 9.38 2.39
CA ARG A 154 -16.19 8.41 1.43
C ARG A 154 -15.21 7.38 1.99
N THR A 155 -15.07 7.35 3.31
CA THR A 155 -14.15 6.42 3.98
C THR A 155 -14.88 5.15 4.38
N PHE A 156 -14.56 4.06 3.69
CA PHE A 156 -15.01 2.70 4.02
C PHE A 156 -14.17 2.13 5.16
N TYR A 157 -14.81 1.47 6.12
CA TYR A 157 -14.14 1.03 7.35
C TYR A 157 -14.67 -0.29 7.87
N ALA A 158 -13.86 -0.99 8.66
CA ALA A 158 -14.25 -2.17 9.44
C ALA A 158 -13.97 -1.89 10.92
N ARG A 159 -14.86 -1.10 11.54
CA ARG A 159 -14.66 -0.53 12.89
C ARG A 159 -13.27 0.14 12.99
N GLY A 160 -12.52 -0.13 14.07
CA GLY A 160 -11.14 0.35 14.25
C GLY A 160 -10.05 -0.58 13.68
N GLN A 161 -10.41 -1.54 12.83
CA GLN A 161 -9.52 -2.62 12.38
C GLN A 161 -9.44 -2.74 10.85
N THR A 162 -9.71 -1.66 10.12
CA THR A 162 -9.81 -1.71 8.65
C THR A 162 -8.56 -2.27 7.98
N GLY A 163 -7.37 -1.83 8.40
CA GLY A 163 -6.09 -2.31 7.86
C GLY A 163 -5.86 -3.79 8.13
N GLN A 164 -6.29 -4.28 9.30
CA GLN A 164 -6.24 -5.71 9.62
C GLN A 164 -7.12 -6.52 8.68
N GLN A 165 -8.37 -6.11 8.48
CA GLN A 165 -9.31 -6.83 7.63
C GLN A 165 -8.88 -6.81 6.15
N LEU A 166 -8.42 -5.65 5.66
CA LEU A 166 -7.88 -5.54 4.30
C LEU A 166 -6.65 -6.45 4.10
N LEU A 167 -5.72 -6.46 5.06
CA LEU A 167 -4.51 -7.28 4.93
C LEU A 167 -4.84 -8.77 4.97
N LEU A 168 -5.80 -9.18 5.80
CA LEU A 168 -6.24 -10.57 5.86
C LEU A 168 -6.94 -11.01 4.56
N GLY A 169 -7.73 -10.13 3.92
CA GLY A 169 -8.31 -10.39 2.60
C GLY A 169 -7.25 -10.57 1.50
N ALA A 170 -6.26 -9.66 1.45
CA ALA A 170 -5.14 -9.77 0.53
C ALA A 170 -4.27 -11.01 0.81
N TYR A 171 -4.03 -11.32 2.08
CA TYR A 171 -3.31 -12.52 2.53
C TYR A 171 -4.03 -13.81 2.13
N SER A 172 -5.35 -13.86 2.30
CA SER A 172 -6.16 -15.02 1.88
C SER A 172 -6.02 -15.28 0.38
N SER A 173 -6.12 -14.22 -0.42
CA SER A 173 -5.93 -14.32 -1.88
C SER A 173 -4.51 -14.77 -2.25
N LEU A 174 -3.49 -14.24 -1.55
CA LEU A 174 -2.10 -14.69 -1.72
C LEU A 174 -1.93 -16.18 -1.40
N MET A 175 -2.46 -16.64 -0.25
CA MET A 175 -2.33 -18.03 0.19
C MET A 175 -3.10 -19.00 -0.72
N ARG A 176 -4.21 -18.57 -1.32
CA ARG A 176 -4.86 -19.34 -2.39
C ARG A 176 -3.91 -19.60 -3.56
N GLN A 177 -3.13 -18.60 -3.97
CA GLN A 177 -2.15 -18.76 -5.05
C GLN A 177 -0.92 -19.58 -4.65
N VAL A 178 -0.57 -19.59 -3.37
CA VAL A 178 0.43 -20.53 -2.81
C VAL A 178 -0.09 -21.96 -2.90
N ALA A 179 -1.33 -22.21 -2.49
CA ALA A 179 -1.96 -23.52 -2.61
C ALA A 179 -2.08 -23.99 -4.06
N ALA A 180 -2.27 -23.06 -5.01
CA ALA A 180 -2.26 -23.34 -6.44
C ALA A 180 -0.85 -23.55 -7.04
N GLY A 181 0.22 -23.45 -6.24
CA GLY A 181 1.61 -23.60 -6.67
C GLY A 181 2.14 -22.46 -7.54
N LYS A 182 1.43 -21.33 -7.62
CA LYS A 182 1.82 -20.16 -8.43
C LYS A 182 2.68 -19.15 -7.68
N VAL A 183 2.60 -19.17 -6.35
CA VAL A 183 3.39 -18.31 -5.47
C VAL A 183 4.25 -19.17 -4.56
N THR A 184 5.55 -18.87 -4.50
CA THR A 184 6.45 -19.38 -3.46
C THR A 184 6.75 -18.26 -2.47
N ILE A 185 6.52 -18.49 -1.18
CA ILE A 185 6.79 -17.53 -0.12
C ILE A 185 8.16 -17.81 0.51
N TYR A 186 8.96 -16.76 0.64
CA TYR A 186 10.23 -16.72 1.33
C TYR A 186 10.12 -15.74 2.51
N SER A 187 9.58 -16.23 3.63
CA SER A 187 9.54 -15.47 4.89
C SER A 187 10.91 -15.43 5.55
N ARG A 188 11.16 -14.49 6.47
CA ARG A 188 12.48 -14.28 7.09
C ARG A 188 13.62 -14.07 6.08
N ARG A 189 13.35 -13.44 4.93
CA ARG A 189 14.36 -13.06 3.94
C ARG A 189 14.42 -11.54 3.81
N GLU A 190 15.59 -10.97 4.08
CA GLU A 190 15.84 -9.54 3.87
C GLU A 190 16.55 -9.32 2.54
N MET A 191 15.99 -8.46 1.68
CA MET A 191 16.65 -8.08 0.44
C MET A 191 17.88 -7.22 0.70
N MET A 192 19.06 -7.74 0.38
CA MET A 192 20.35 -7.08 0.53
C MET A 192 20.73 -6.22 -0.66
N ASP A 193 20.25 -6.58 -1.85
CA ASP A 193 20.53 -5.83 -3.08
C ASP A 193 19.56 -6.17 -4.21
N VAL A 194 19.45 -5.27 -5.18
CA VAL A 194 18.80 -5.55 -6.48
C VAL A 194 19.88 -5.85 -7.52
N VAL A 195 19.68 -6.92 -8.28
CA VAL A 195 20.57 -7.27 -9.39
C VAL A 195 20.09 -6.54 -10.63
N VAL A 196 20.96 -5.70 -11.19
CA VAL A 196 20.68 -4.93 -12.41
C VAL A 196 21.61 -5.42 -13.52
N VAL A 197 21.04 -5.78 -14.66
CA VAL A 197 21.76 -6.19 -15.88
C VAL A 197 21.20 -5.39 -17.04
N ASP A 198 22.07 -4.74 -17.81
CA ASP A 198 21.70 -3.87 -18.95
C ASP A 198 20.65 -2.80 -18.59
N GLY A 199 20.79 -2.22 -17.40
CA GLY A 199 19.87 -1.20 -16.87
C GLY A 199 18.51 -1.74 -16.41
N GLN A 200 18.30 -3.06 -16.40
CA GLN A 200 17.04 -3.70 -16.01
C GLN A 200 17.21 -4.50 -14.72
N ALA A 201 16.23 -4.43 -13.82
CA ALA A 201 16.22 -5.27 -12.62
C ALA A 201 15.93 -6.74 -13.01
N ARG A 202 16.91 -7.62 -12.80
CA ARG A 202 16.87 -9.05 -13.17
C ARG A 202 16.87 -10.02 -12.00
N GLY A 203 16.82 -9.51 -10.78
CA GLY A 203 16.81 -10.35 -9.58
C GLY A 203 17.11 -9.59 -8.31
N ILE A 204 17.26 -10.33 -7.23
CA ILE A 204 17.65 -9.81 -5.91
C ILE A 204 18.67 -10.75 -5.25
N ILE A 205 19.47 -10.15 -4.37
CA ILE A 205 20.26 -10.87 -3.37
C ILE A 205 19.53 -10.71 -2.04
N VAL A 206 19.30 -11.80 -1.32
CA VAL A 206 18.65 -11.78 0.00
C VAL A 206 19.53 -12.45 1.05
N ARG A 207 19.36 -12.03 2.30
CA ARG A 207 19.90 -12.70 3.47
C ARG A 207 18.80 -13.48 4.15
N ASN A 208 19.04 -14.76 4.39
CA ASN A 208 18.21 -15.57 5.25
C ASN A 208 18.41 -15.14 6.71
N LEU A 209 17.37 -14.64 7.36
CA LEU A 209 17.46 -14.12 8.73
C LEU A 209 17.57 -15.22 9.79
N LEU A 210 17.33 -16.48 9.42
CA LEU A 210 17.48 -17.63 10.32
C LEU A 210 18.89 -18.22 10.26
N THR A 211 19.44 -18.40 9.04
CA THR A 211 20.75 -19.06 8.85
C THR A 211 21.88 -18.07 8.65
N GLY A 212 21.58 -16.83 8.24
CA GLY A 212 22.56 -15.81 7.89
C GLY A 212 23.09 -15.91 6.45
N GLU A 213 22.75 -16.98 5.72
CA GLU A 213 23.23 -17.23 4.36
C GLU A 213 22.71 -16.19 3.34
N LEU A 214 23.52 -15.96 2.31
CA LEU A 214 23.13 -15.13 1.16
C LEU A 214 22.60 -16.00 0.03
N GLU A 215 21.35 -15.76 -0.33
CA GLU A 215 20.63 -16.46 -1.39
C GLU A 215 20.46 -15.53 -2.61
N ARG A 216 20.44 -16.10 -3.81
CA ARG A 216 20.34 -15.36 -5.09
C ARG A 216 19.11 -15.81 -5.85
N TYR A 217 18.29 -14.86 -6.30
CA TYR A 217 17.06 -15.14 -7.04
C TYR A 217 16.99 -14.28 -8.30
N SER A 218 16.85 -14.91 -9.45
CA SER A 218 16.57 -14.26 -10.73
C SER A 218 15.07 -14.16 -11.00
N ALA A 219 14.69 -13.14 -11.80
CA ALA A 219 13.36 -12.94 -12.31
C ALA A 219 13.34 -12.03 -13.55
N ASN A 220 12.24 -12.06 -14.29
CA ASN A 220 12.01 -11.15 -15.42
C ASN A 220 11.59 -9.75 -14.96
N ALA A 221 11.01 -9.63 -13.76
CA ALA A 221 10.66 -8.36 -13.15
C ALA A 221 10.78 -8.42 -11.62
N VAL A 222 11.09 -7.27 -11.00
CA VAL A 222 11.18 -7.11 -9.54
C VAL A 222 10.24 -5.98 -9.11
N VAL A 223 9.33 -6.28 -8.19
CA VAL A 223 8.39 -5.34 -7.58
C VAL A 223 8.80 -5.10 -6.13
N LEU A 224 9.11 -3.85 -5.78
CA LEU A 224 9.40 -3.47 -4.39
C LEU A 224 8.17 -2.84 -3.75
N ALA A 225 7.59 -3.54 -2.77
CA ALA A 225 6.44 -3.12 -1.97
C ALA A 225 6.81 -3.13 -0.47
N THR A 226 7.93 -2.49 -0.15
CA THR A 226 8.72 -2.72 1.08
C THR A 226 8.34 -1.84 2.27
N GLY A 227 7.33 -0.99 2.13
CA GLY A 227 6.86 -0.10 3.20
C GLY A 227 7.66 1.20 3.32
N GLY A 228 7.47 1.91 4.44
CA GLY A 228 8.06 3.22 4.70
C GLY A 228 9.43 3.19 5.40
N TYR A 229 9.91 4.38 5.76
CA TYR A 229 11.20 4.64 6.42
C TYR A 229 11.03 5.12 7.88
N GLY A 230 10.15 4.45 8.64
CA GLY A 230 9.81 4.90 10.01
C GLY A 230 11.00 4.91 10.97
N ASN A 231 11.96 4.01 10.76
CA ASN A 231 13.19 3.91 11.55
C ASN A 231 14.17 5.10 11.39
N ALA A 232 13.91 6.03 10.48
CA ALA A 232 14.66 7.27 10.39
C ALA A 232 14.32 8.26 11.54
N PHE A 233 13.22 8.02 12.26
CA PHE A 233 12.73 8.90 13.33
C PHE A 233 12.77 8.19 14.69
N TYR A 234 13.14 8.94 15.73
CA TYR A 234 13.15 8.43 17.10
C TYR A 234 11.75 8.03 17.59
N LEU A 235 10.74 8.85 17.27
CA LEU A 235 9.34 8.60 17.59
C LEU A 235 8.54 8.33 16.31
N SER A 236 7.92 7.15 16.22
CA SER A 236 7.13 6.76 15.05
C SER A 236 5.99 5.81 15.42
N THR A 237 4.89 5.86 14.67
CA THR A 237 3.79 4.87 14.72
C THR A 237 4.08 3.61 13.91
N ASN A 238 5.13 3.66 13.09
CA ASN A 238 5.49 2.58 12.17
C ASN A 238 6.03 1.37 12.92
N ALA A 239 5.80 0.17 12.39
CA ALA A 239 6.47 -1.01 12.90
C ALA A 239 7.98 -0.94 12.60
N MET A 240 8.82 -1.49 13.48
CA MET A 240 10.29 -1.52 13.33
C MET A 240 10.78 -2.11 12.00
N ALA A 241 10.00 -3.02 11.41
CA ALA A 241 10.24 -3.58 10.09
C ALA A 241 10.07 -2.59 8.92
N SER A 242 9.54 -1.38 9.16
CA SER A 242 9.39 -0.31 8.15
C SER A 242 10.70 0.46 8.05
N ASN A 243 11.70 -0.19 7.45
CA ASN A 243 13.11 0.18 7.60
C ASN A 243 13.78 0.76 6.35
N VAL A 244 13.02 0.94 5.25
CA VAL A 244 13.42 1.49 3.93
C VAL A 244 14.62 0.84 3.22
N THR A 245 15.29 -0.12 3.84
CA THR A 245 16.60 -0.60 3.37
C THR A 245 16.56 -1.07 1.93
N ALA A 246 15.52 -1.81 1.53
CA ALA A 246 15.35 -2.29 0.16
C ALA A 246 15.18 -1.16 -0.88
N ALA A 247 14.37 -0.14 -0.58
CA ALA A 247 14.18 0.99 -1.50
C ALA A 247 15.46 1.83 -1.60
N TRP A 248 16.16 2.01 -0.47
CA TRP A 248 17.45 2.70 -0.43
C TRP A 248 18.55 1.94 -1.20
N ARG A 249 18.59 0.61 -1.07
CA ARG A 249 19.50 -0.27 -1.84
C ARG A 249 19.21 -0.16 -3.34
N ALA A 250 17.95 -0.14 -3.76
CA ALA A 250 17.58 0.11 -5.14
C ALA A 250 18.01 1.50 -5.63
N HIS A 251 17.87 2.54 -4.81
CA HIS A 251 18.36 3.88 -5.13
C HIS A 251 19.87 3.91 -5.36
N LYS A 252 20.66 3.21 -4.52
CA LYS A 252 22.11 3.05 -4.73
C LYS A 252 22.46 2.33 -6.04
N ARG A 253 21.52 1.57 -6.61
CA ARG A 253 21.64 0.90 -7.92
C ARG A 253 21.08 1.75 -9.08
N GLY A 254 20.83 3.05 -8.86
CA GLY A 254 20.42 4.00 -9.89
C GLY A 254 18.92 4.24 -10.00
N ALA A 255 18.09 3.62 -9.16
CA ALA A 255 16.67 3.92 -9.12
C ALA A 255 16.40 5.35 -8.60
N GLY A 256 15.39 6.02 -9.14
CA GLY A 256 14.98 7.33 -8.64
C GLY A 256 14.38 7.23 -7.24
N PHE A 257 14.70 8.20 -6.37
CA PHE A 257 14.15 8.29 -5.02
C PHE A 257 13.60 9.69 -4.81
N ALA A 258 12.27 9.80 -4.76
CA ALA A 258 11.58 11.09 -4.79
C ALA A 258 11.04 11.46 -3.41
N ASN A 259 11.11 12.75 -3.08
CA ASN A 259 10.45 13.38 -1.94
C ASN A 259 10.72 12.74 -0.55
N PRO A 260 11.96 12.31 -0.21
CA PRO A 260 12.24 11.71 1.10
C PRO A 260 12.09 12.69 2.27
N CYS A 261 12.07 14.00 2.00
CA CYS A 261 11.82 15.05 3.00
C CYS A 261 10.33 15.26 3.31
N PHE A 262 9.41 14.73 2.50
CA PHE A 262 7.97 14.89 2.73
C PHE A 262 7.46 13.81 3.69
N VAL A 263 7.55 14.12 4.98
CA VAL A 263 7.19 13.22 6.08
C VAL A 263 5.89 13.68 6.71
N GLN A 264 4.90 12.78 6.80
CA GLN A 264 3.65 13.06 7.48
C GLN A 264 3.78 12.78 8.98
N ILE A 265 3.41 13.75 9.81
CA ILE A 265 3.29 13.60 11.27
C ILE A 265 1.81 13.43 11.60
N HIS A 266 1.46 12.31 12.23
CA HIS A 266 0.10 12.10 12.70
C HIS A 266 -0.14 12.92 13.98
N PRO A 267 -1.25 13.67 14.09
CA PRO A 267 -1.45 14.59 15.22
C PRO A 267 -1.62 13.86 16.55
N THR A 268 -2.29 12.70 16.57
CA THR A 268 -2.66 11.99 17.81
C THR A 268 -1.98 10.63 17.91
N CYS A 269 -1.19 10.44 18.96
CA CYS A 269 -0.61 9.16 19.35
C CYS A 269 -0.59 9.03 20.88
N ILE A 270 -0.63 7.80 21.39
CA ILE A 270 -0.45 7.55 22.81
C ILE A 270 1.02 7.80 23.15
N PRO A 271 1.33 8.66 24.15
CA PRO A 271 2.70 8.91 24.59
C PRO A 271 3.43 7.63 25.00
N VAL A 272 4.76 7.71 25.08
CA VAL A 272 5.55 6.59 25.58
C VAL A 272 5.20 6.34 27.05
N HIS A 273 4.75 5.13 27.36
CA HIS A 273 4.43 4.72 28.73
C HIS A 273 5.52 3.86 29.40
N GLY A 274 6.53 3.40 28.64
CA GLY A 274 7.68 2.67 29.18
C GLY A 274 8.61 2.08 28.12
N ASP A 275 9.72 1.50 28.55
CA ASP A 275 10.84 1.06 27.69
C ASP A 275 10.54 -0.17 26.81
N TYR A 276 9.45 -0.88 27.08
CA TYR A 276 8.98 -2.01 26.26
C TYR A 276 8.24 -1.58 24.99
N GLN A 277 7.95 -0.29 24.85
CA GLN A 277 7.17 0.26 23.75
C GLN A 277 8.04 0.47 22.51
N SER A 278 8.01 -0.49 21.58
CA SER A 278 8.78 -0.42 20.32
C SER A 278 8.33 0.66 19.33
N LYS A 279 7.15 1.25 19.51
CA LYS A 279 6.59 2.30 18.64
C LYS A 279 5.46 3.05 19.36
N LEU A 280 5.13 4.24 18.88
CA LEU A 280 3.96 4.98 19.36
C LEU A 280 2.66 4.30 18.89
N THR A 281 1.71 4.15 19.81
CA THR A 281 0.40 3.59 19.47
C THR A 281 -0.46 4.69 18.83
N LEU A 282 -0.88 4.46 17.59
CA LEU A 282 -1.74 5.37 16.85
C LEU A 282 -3.13 5.45 17.54
N MET A 283 -3.60 6.67 17.77
CA MET A 283 -5.01 6.93 18.06
C MET A 283 -5.68 7.41 16.78
N SER A 284 -6.66 6.66 16.27
CA SER A 284 -7.31 6.97 14.99
C SER A 284 -7.83 8.40 14.94
N GLU A 285 -7.59 9.08 13.82
CA GLU A 285 -8.15 10.39 13.51
C GLU A 285 -9.68 10.43 13.63
N SER A 286 -10.38 9.32 13.40
CA SER A 286 -11.84 9.30 13.52
C SER A 286 -12.33 9.67 14.92
N LEU A 287 -11.51 9.49 15.96
CA LEU A 287 -11.86 9.90 17.31
C LEU A 287 -12.10 11.41 17.42
N ARG A 288 -11.42 12.23 16.60
CA ARG A 288 -11.64 13.68 16.55
C ARG A 288 -12.95 14.02 15.85
N ASN A 289 -13.34 13.24 14.85
CA ASN A 289 -14.63 13.37 14.18
C ASN A 289 -15.78 12.98 15.12
N ASP A 290 -15.53 12.04 16.03
CA ASP A 290 -16.48 11.61 17.07
C ASP A 290 -16.49 12.55 18.30
N GLY A 291 -15.90 13.75 18.21
CA GLY A 291 -16.02 14.81 19.22
C GLY A 291 -14.83 14.95 20.19
N ARG A 292 -13.74 14.19 20.04
CA ARG A 292 -12.54 14.42 20.85
C ARG A 292 -11.78 15.67 20.40
N VAL A 293 -11.54 16.60 21.32
CA VAL A 293 -10.83 17.85 21.07
C VAL A 293 -9.48 17.90 21.81
N TRP A 294 -8.53 18.62 21.24
CA TRP A 294 -7.30 18.98 21.95
C TRP A 294 -7.62 20.06 22.97
N VAL A 295 -7.18 19.85 24.21
CA VAL A 295 -7.29 20.85 25.26
C VAL A 295 -5.88 21.24 25.71
N PRO A 296 -5.63 22.53 25.93
CA PRO A 296 -4.38 22.95 26.55
C PRO A 296 -4.26 22.38 27.96
N LYS A 297 -3.02 22.26 28.44
CA LYS A 297 -2.77 21.79 29.81
C LYS A 297 -3.18 22.85 30.85
N LYS A 298 -3.02 24.13 30.53
CA LYS A 298 -3.46 25.25 31.37
C LYS A 298 -4.49 26.11 30.64
N THR A 299 -5.37 26.74 31.41
CA THR A 299 -6.21 27.82 30.90
C THR A 299 -5.30 28.92 30.33
N ASN A 300 -5.52 29.33 29.07
CA ASN A 300 -4.76 30.34 28.29
C ASN A 300 -3.45 29.90 27.61
N ASP A 301 -3.18 28.61 27.39
CA ASP A 301 -2.02 28.16 26.58
C ASP A 301 -2.25 28.22 25.04
N LEU A 302 -3.44 28.62 24.56
CA LEU A 302 -3.81 28.70 23.13
C LEU A 302 -3.94 30.15 22.64
#